data_AF-A0A661Q6W8-F1
#
_entry.id   AF-A0A661Q6W8-F1
#
_cell.length_a   1.000
_cell.length_b   1.000
_cell.length_c   1.000
_cell.angle_alpha   90.00
_cell.angle_beta   90.00
_cell.angle_gamma   90.00
#
_symmetry.space_group_name_H-M   'P 1'
#
loop_
_entity.id
_entity.type
_entity.pdbx_description
1 polymer ?
#
loop_
_entity_poly.entity_id
_entity_poly.type
_entity_poly.pdbx_seq_one_letter_code
_entity_poly.pdbx_strand_id
1 'polypeptide(L)'
;MTRILFSCNPATANRQLLNELNSEDPEAQSAAIQIADLSRDPNVLSILHKQLGEPIESDIDLELRTEAVKTLTRIGNKDSLPVLRRILQKQGLLVSRRVKQLQVKIIQNLFFFPGTSAKKLLKELANGKYKQQVELAMEQRREFLRGRQ
;
A
#
# COMPACT_ATOMS: atom_id res chain seq x y z
N MET A 1 -5.28 18.44 12.25
CA MET A 1 -5.00 18.28 13.70
C MET A 1 -4.08 17.10 14.00
N THR A 2 -4.17 15.97 13.28
CA THR A 2 -3.34 14.76 13.45
C THR A 2 -1.83 14.99 13.33
N ARG A 3 -1.35 15.79 12.37
CA ARG A 3 0.10 16.09 12.23
C ARG A 3 0.75 16.72 13.47
N ILE A 4 0.00 17.55 14.22
CA ILE A 4 0.51 18.25 15.41
C ILE A 4 0.68 17.28 16.58
N LEU A 5 -0.20 16.26 16.69
CA LEU A 5 -0.11 15.24 17.73
C LEU A 5 1.15 14.38 17.58
N PHE A 6 1.50 13.98 16.36
CA PHE A 6 2.74 13.24 16.10
C PHE A 6 4.00 14.05 16.41
N SER A 7 3.97 15.39 16.30
CA SER A 7 5.10 16.25 16.65
C SER A 7 5.21 16.55 18.16
N CYS A 8 4.09 16.63 18.88
CA CYS A 8 4.09 17.03 20.29
C CYS A 8 4.07 15.86 21.28
N ASN A 9 3.44 14.73 20.93
CA ASN A 9 3.44 13.50 21.73
C ASN A 9 3.40 12.24 20.84
N PRO A 10 4.54 11.87 20.24
CA PRO A 10 4.61 10.74 19.30
C PRO A 10 4.26 9.40 19.95
N ALA A 11 4.55 9.20 21.24
CA ALA A 11 4.26 7.94 21.93
C ALA A 11 2.75 7.70 22.07
N THR A 12 2.00 8.71 22.51
CA THR A 12 0.53 8.61 22.61
C THR A 12 -0.10 8.52 21.22
N ALA A 13 0.36 9.31 20.26
CA ALA A 13 -0.14 9.26 18.88
C ALA A 13 0.07 7.87 18.24
N ASN A 14 1.26 7.28 18.40
CA ASN A 14 1.54 5.93 17.91
C ASN A 14 0.67 4.88 18.61
N ARG A 15 0.48 4.95 19.94
CA ARG A 15 -0.40 4.01 20.65
C ARG A 15 -1.82 4.06 20.13
N GLN A 16 -2.38 5.26 19.95
CA GLN A 16 -3.73 5.43 19.42
C GLN A 16 -3.82 4.92 17.97
N LEU A 17 -2.84 5.26 17.13
CA LEU A 17 -2.78 4.76 15.76
C LEU A 17 -2.75 3.22 15.71
N LEU A 18 -1.93 2.58 16.55
CA LEU A 18 -1.85 1.12 16.62
C LEU A 18 -3.17 0.49 17.09
N ASN A 19 -3.88 1.13 18.03
CA ASN A 19 -5.19 0.66 18.46
C ASN A 19 -6.21 0.76 17.31
N GLU A 20 -6.29 1.91 16.63
CA GLU A 20 -7.24 2.11 15.54
C GLU A 20 -6.93 1.23 14.31
N LEU A 21 -5.65 0.99 14.00
CA LEU A 21 -5.25 0.03 12.95
C LEU A 21 -5.73 -1.39 13.21
N ASN A 22 -5.93 -1.77 14.49
CA ASN A 22 -6.44 -3.08 14.89
C ASN A 22 -7.93 -3.05 15.27
N SER A 23 -8.62 -1.93 15.04
CA SER A 23 -10.06 -1.81 15.32
C SER A 23 -10.88 -2.77 14.45
N GLU A 24 -11.97 -3.29 15.02
CA GLU A 24 -13.01 -3.99 14.27
C GLU A 24 -13.92 -3.04 13.49
N ASP A 25 -13.91 -1.75 13.84
CA ASP A 25 -14.60 -0.69 13.09
C ASP A 25 -13.82 -0.34 11.81
N PRO A 26 -14.38 -0.62 10.61
CA PRO A 26 -13.72 -0.32 9.34
C PRO A 26 -13.44 1.17 9.13
N GLU A 27 -14.27 2.07 9.68
CA GLU A 27 -14.06 3.52 9.53
C GLU A 27 -12.84 3.98 10.32
N ALA A 28 -12.74 3.57 11.60
CA ALA A 28 -11.57 3.81 12.42
C ALA A 28 -10.30 3.22 11.79
N GLN A 29 -10.36 1.98 11.30
CA GLN A 29 -9.22 1.34 10.66
C GLN A 29 -8.80 2.07 9.37
N SER A 30 -9.75 2.50 8.53
CA SER A 30 -9.48 3.26 7.31
C SER A 30 -8.81 4.60 7.63
N ALA A 31 -9.32 5.35 8.61
CA ALA A 31 -8.74 6.62 9.05
C ALA A 31 -7.29 6.43 9.55
N ALA A 32 -7.06 5.37 10.33
CA ALA A 32 -5.74 5.01 10.82
C ALA A 32 -4.76 4.67 9.68
N ILE A 33 -5.19 3.89 8.68
CA ILE A 33 -4.38 3.58 7.49
C ILE A 33 -4.01 4.85 6.73
N GLN A 34 -4.92 5.81 6.59
CA GLN A 34 -4.68 7.04 5.82
C GLN A 34 -3.58 7.92 6.44
N ILE A 35 -3.50 7.95 7.77
CA ILE A 35 -2.52 8.77 8.51
C ILE A 35 -1.25 8.01 8.90
N ALA A 36 -1.18 6.70 8.63
CA ALA A 36 -0.06 5.86 9.03
C ALA A 36 1.29 6.29 8.41
N ASP A 37 1.30 7.03 7.30
CA ASP A 37 2.52 7.60 6.72
C ASP A 37 3.16 8.72 7.57
N LEU A 38 2.43 9.24 8.57
CA LEU A 38 2.96 10.18 9.54
C LEU A 38 3.76 9.51 10.67
N SER A 39 3.59 8.20 10.86
CA SER A 39 4.30 7.45 11.89
C SER A 39 5.64 6.92 11.39
N ARG A 40 6.62 6.88 12.30
CA ARG A 40 7.92 6.21 12.11
C ARG A 40 8.02 4.90 12.87
N ASP A 41 6.94 4.47 13.54
CA ASP A 41 6.91 3.24 14.33
C ASP A 41 6.92 2.01 13.40
N PRO A 42 7.89 1.10 13.53
CA PRO A 42 7.95 -0.10 12.69
C PRO A 42 6.73 -1.03 12.86
N ASN A 43 6.03 -0.96 14.00
CA ASN A 43 4.82 -1.77 14.23
C ASN A 43 3.69 -1.36 13.30
N VAL A 44 3.59 -0.07 12.94
CA VAL A 44 2.60 0.42 11.96
C VAL A 44 2.83 -0.24 10.61
N LEU A 45 4.08 -0.27 10.15
CA LEU A 45 4.45 -0.93 8.90
C LEU A 45 4.14 -2.44 8.95
N SER A 46 4.47 -3.08 10.08
CA SER A 46 4.21 -4.51 10.30
C SER A 46 2.72 -4.85 10.23
N ILE A 47 1.84 -4.02 10.82
CA ILE A 47 0.38 -4.24 10.76
C ILE A 47 -0.13 -4.10 9.34
N LEU A 48 0.28 -3.07 8.60
CA LEU A 48 -0.13 -2.88 7.20
C LEU A 48 0.34 -4.05 6.31
N HIS A 49 1.55 -4.56 6.54
CA HIS A 49 2.06 -5.74 5.83
C HIS A 49 1.26 -7.00 6.17
N LYS A 50 0.95 -7.22 7.45
CA LYS A 50 0.13 -8.36 7.91
C LYS A 50 -1.25 -8.33 7.25
N GLN A 51 -1.93 -7.18 7.32
CA GLN A 51 -3.24 -6.96 6.71
C GLN A 51 -3.24 -7.35 5.22
N LEU A 52 -2.25 -6.90 4.43
CA LEU A 52 -2.15 -7.27 3.01
C LEU A 52 -1.94 -8.78 2.75
N GLY A 53 -1.49 -9.54 3.75
CA GLY A 53 -1.30 -10.99 3.68
C GLY A 53 -2.58 -11.80 3.89
N GLU A 54 -3.54 -11.25 4.63
CA GLU A 54 -4.78 -11.94 5.02
C GLU A 54 -5.74 -12.14 3.83
N PRO A 55 -6.69 -13.10 3.92
CA PRO A 55 -7.79 -13.23 2.98
C PRO A 55 -8.60 -11.92 2.83
N ILE A 56 -9.20 -11.73 1.65
CA ILE A 56 -10.10 -10.62 1.35
C ILE A 56 -11.50 -11.22 1.21
N GLU A 57 -12.31 -11.08 2.26
CA GLU A 57 -13.60 -11.77 2.37
C GLU A 57 -14.75 -10.90 1.89
N SER A 58 -14.62 -9.58 2.06
CA SER A 58 -15.61 -8.57 1.70
C SER A 58 -15.08 -7.48 0.77
N ASP A 59 -15.97 -6.64 0.25
CA ASP A 59 -15.57 -5.44 -0.50
C ASP A 59 -14.97 -4.36 0.41
N ILE A 60 -15.38 -4.32 1.68
CA ILE A 60 -14.81 -3.47 2.73
C ILE A 60 -13.34 -3.85 2.96
N ASP A 61 -13.02 -5.15 3.06
CA ASP A 61 -11.63 -5.61 3.17
C ASP A 61 -10.79 -5.17 1.98
N LEU A 62 -11.35 -5.27 0.77
CA LEU A 62 -10.66 -4.85 -0.45
C LEU A 62 -10.36 -3.36 -0.43
N GLU A 63 -11.29 -2.54 0.04
CA GLU A 63 -11.11 -1.10 0.20
C GLU A 63 -9.99 -0.79 1.19
N LEU A 64 -10.01 -1.42 2.37
CA LEU A 64 -8.97 -1.30 3.38
C LEU A 64 -7.59 -1.73 2.86
N ARG A 65 -7.52 -2.85 2.11
CA ARG A 65 -6.26 -3.29 1.48
C ARG A 65 -5.79 -2.31 0.41
N THR A 66 -6.72 -1.73 -0.34
CA THR A 66 -6.39 -0.72 -1.34
C THR A 66 -5.81 0.53 -0.69
N GLU A 67 -6.39 0.98 0.43
CA GLU A 67 -5.88 2.11 1.19
C GLU A 67 -4.50 1.80 1.81
N ALA A 68 -4.32 0.59 2.34
CA ALA A 68 -3.02 0.13 2.85
C ALA A 68 -1.95 0.14 1.75
N VAL A 69 -2.29 -0.30 0.53
CA VAL A 69 -1.38 -0.21 -0.64
C VAL A 69 -1.00 1.23 -0.93
N LYS A 70 -1.95 2.17 -1.00
CA LYS A 70 -1.66 3.59 -1.24
C LYS A 70 -0.76 4.16 -0.16
N THR A 71 -1.04 3.87 1.11
CA THR A 71 -0.21 4.35 2.23
C THR A 71 1.19 3.76 2.17
N LEU A 72 1.34 2.45 1.94
CA LEU A 72 2.66 1.80 1.84
C LEU A 72 3.49 2.33 0.68
N THR A 73 2.88 2.65 -0.46
CA THR A 73 3.61 3.25 -1.59
C THR A 73 4.02 4.69 -1.29
N ARG A 74 3.22 5.48 -0.55
CA ARG A 74 3.63 6.81 -0.07
C ARG A 74 4.77 6.74 0.96
N ILE A 75 4.69 5.82 1.92
CA ILE A 75 5.75 5.58 2.92
C ILE A 75 7.06 5.22 2.22
N GLY A 76 7.01 4.38 1.19
CA GLY A 76 8.19 4.08 0.37
C GLY A 76 9.23 3.19 1.04
N ASN A 77 8.87 2.50 2.13
CA ASN A 77 9.76 1.55 2.75
C ASN A 77 9.97 0.35 1.80
N LYS A 78 11.24 0.04 1.50
CA LYS A 78 11.63 -1.03 0.56
C LYS A 78 11.14 -2.42 0.99
N ASP A 79 10.93 -2.64 2.28
CA ASP A 79 10.43 -3.91 2.84
C ASP A 79 8.97 -4.18 2.44
N SER A 80 8.24 -3.16 1.98
CA SER A 80 6.91 -3.34 1.38
C SER A 80 6.97 -4.02 0.01
N LEU A 81 8.08 -3.90 -0.74
CA LEU A 81 8.15 -4.42 -2.11
C LEU A 81 8.05 -5.96 -2.18
N PRO A 82 8.73 -6.74 -1.31
CA PRO A 82 8.50 -8.18 -1.21
C PRO A 82 7.05 -8.56 -0.92
N VAL A 83 6.35 -7.82 -0.06
CA VAL A 83 4.94 -8.07 0.28
C VAL A 83 4.05 -7.85 -0.93
N LEU A 84 4.19 -6.70 -1.60
CA LEU A 84 3.45 -6.37 -2.82
C LEU A 84 3.72 -7.38 -3.94
N ARG A 85 4.99 -7.78 -4.12
CA ARG A 85 5.41 -8.80 -5.07
C ARG A 85 4.70 -10.13 -4.83
N ARG A 86 4.62 -10.60 -3.58
CA ARG A 86 3.96 -11.87 -3.23
C ARG A 86 2.49 -11.86 -3.67
N ILE A 87 1.79 -10.73 -3.49
CA ILE A 87 0.40 -10.58 -3.91
C ILE A 87 0.29 -10.61 -5.44
N LEU A 88 1.16 -9.90 -6.15
CA LEU A 88 1.20 -9.87 -7.61
C LEU A 88 1.52 -11.24 -8.24
N GLN A 89 2.27 -12.07 -7.52
CA GLN A 89 2.61 -13.44 -7.93
C GLN A 89 1.48 -14.44 -7.70
N LYS A 90 0.43 -14.12 -6.91
CA LYS A 90 -0.75 -14.99 -6.76
C LYS A 90 -1.42 -15.19 -8.13
N GLN A 91 -1.45 -16.42 -8.60
CA GLN A 91 -1.95 -16.81 -9.94
C GLN A 91 -2.76 -18.09 -9.85
N GLY A 92 -3.50 -18.40 -10.93
CA GLY A 92 -4.37 -19.58 -11.02
C GLY A 92 -5.86 -19.25 -11.03
N LEU A 93 -6.66 -20.28 -11.32
CA LEU A 93 -8.13 -20.17 -11.44
C LEU A 93 -8.81 -19.87 -10.10
N LEU A 94 -8.19 -20.29 -8.99
CA LEU A 94 -8.72 -20.10 -7.63
C LEU A 94 -8.44 -18.70 -7.04
N VAL A 95 -7.74 -17.84 -7.76
CA VAL A 95 -7.50 -16.45 -7.30
C VAL A 95 -8.81 -15.67 -7.40
N SER A 96 -9.31 -15.21 -6.25
CA SER A 96 -10.56 -14.46 -6.16
C SER A 96 -10.53 -13.18 -7.00
N ARG A 97 -11.70 -12.72 -7.44
CA ARG A 97 -11.87 -11.45 -8.15
C ARG A 97 -11.28 -10.27 -7.36
N ARG A 98 -11.45 -10.26 -6.04
CA ARG A 98 -10.94 -9.22 -5.14
C ARG A 98 -9.42 -9.18 -5.11
N VAL A 99 -8.75 -10.34 -5.07
CA VAL A 99 -7.28 -10.39 -5.17
C VAL A 99 -6.82 -9.85 -6.52
N LYS A 100 -7.49 -10.18 -7.61
CA LYS A 100 -7.17 -9.61 -8.94
C LYS A 100 -7.34 -8.09 -8.97
N GLN A 101 -8.39 -7.56 -8.35
CA GLN A 101 -8.59 -6.12 -8.19
C GLN A 101 -7.46 -5.48 -7.38
N LEU A 102 -7.08 -6.08 -6.24
CA LEU A 102 -5.97 -5.60 -5.43
C LEU A 102 -4.65 -5.61 -6.22
N GLN A 103 -4.36 -6.64 -7.00
CA GLN A 103 -3.17 -6.70 -7.86
C GLN A 103 -3.10 -5.53 -8.83
N VAL A 104 -4.22 -5.17 -9.47
CA VAL A 104 -4.30 -3.98 -10.34
C VAL A 104 -4.04 -2.71 -9.54
N LYS A 105 -4.64 -2.58 -8.34
CA LYS A 105 -4.42 -1.42 -7.46
C LYS A 105 -2.97 -1.28 -7.01
N ILE A 106 -2.28 -2.39 -6.75
CA ILE A 106 -0.84 -2.39 -6.46
C ILE A 106 -0.06 -1.78 -7.62
N ILE A 107 -0.25 -2.28 -8.84
CA ILE A 107 0.47 -1.79 -10.02
C ILE A 107 0.20 -0.29 -10.25
N GLN A 108 -1.07 0.11 -10.16
CA GLN A 108 -1.50 1.51 -10.29
C GLN A 108 -0.91 2.44 -9.24
N ASN A 109 -0.43 1.93 -8.09
CA ASN A 109 0.13 2.77 -7.02
C ASN A 109 1.66 2.69 -6.92
N LEU A 110 2.31 1.74 -7.59
CA LEU A 110 3.77 1.61 -7.59
C LEU A 110 4.49 2.83 -8.17
N PHE A 111 3.81 3.69 -8.95
CA PHE A 111 4.42 4.93 -9.42
C PHE A 111 4.65 5.95 -8.29
N PHE A 112 3.81 5.97 -7.25
CA PHE A 112 3.99 6.82 -6.07
C PHE A 112 5.17 6.39 -5.20
N PHE A 113 5.64 5.15 -5.35
CA PHE A 113 6.74 4.60 -4.56
C PHE A 113 8.04 5.40 -4.77
N PRO A 114 8.61 6.01 -3.71
CA PRO A 114 9.85 6.79 -3.77
C PRO A 114 11.06 6.00 -4.29
N GLY A 115 11.95 6.70 -5.01
CA GLY A 115 13.20 6.13 -5.51
C GLY A 115 13.00 5.07 -6.59
N THR A 116 14.08 4.41 -7.04
CA THR A 116 14.05 3.54 -8.24
C THR A 116 13.61 2.11 -7.99
N SER A 117 13.42 1.70 -6.72
CA SER A 117 13.15 0.30 -6.35
C SER A 117 11.87 -0.26 -6.99
N ALA A 118 10.78 0.52 -7.05
CA ALA A 118 9.53 0.11 -7.69
C ALA A 118 9.65 -0.03 -9.21
N LYS A 119 10.57 0.71 -9.86
CA LYS A 119 10.84 0.58 -11.30
C LYS A 119 11.33 -0.82 -11.65
N LYS A 120 12.13 -1.44 -10.77
CA LYS A 120 12.61 -2.82 -10.96
C LYS A 120 11.43 -3.81 -10.96
N LEU A 121 10.55 -3.70 -9.97
CA LEU A 121 9.36 -4.54 -9.88
C LEU A 121 8.43 -4.35 -11.09
N LEU A 122 8.19 -3.10 -11.53
CA LEU A 122 7.39 -2.83 -12.73
C LEU A 122 7.99 -3.47 -13.99
N LYS A 123 9.31 -3.36 -14.18
CA LYS A 123 10.00 -3.99 -15.33
C LYS A 123 9.83 -5.52 -15.36
N GLU A 124 9.89 -6.17 -14.21
CA GLU A 124 9.70 -7.63 -14.10
C GLU A 124 8.27 -8.06 -14.51
N LEU A 125 7.28 -7.17 -14.36
CA LEU A 125 5.89 -7.42 -14.70
C LEU A 125 5.53 -7.05 -16.15
N ALA A 126 6.41 -6.32 -16.85
CA ALA A 126 6.14 -5.73 -18.17
C ALA A 126 5.88 -6.77 -19.28
N ASN A 127 6.43 -7.97 -19.14
CA ASN A 127 6.27 -9.05 -20.13
C ASN A 127 5.17 -10.06 -19.74
N GLY A 128 4.33 -9.75 -18.74
CA GLY A 128 3.30 -10.65 -18.23
C GLY A 128 1.87 -10.16 -18.47
N LYS A 129 0.92 -10.79 -17.77
CA LYS A 129 -0.53 -10.45 -17.80
C LYS A 129 -0.87 -9.00 -17.42
N TYR A 130 0.09 -8.26 -16.87
CA TYR A 130 -0.08 -6.89 -16.42
C TYR A 130 0.57 -5.86 -17.35
N LYS A 131 1.01 -6.26 -18.55
CA LYS A 131 1.74 -5.40 -19.49
C LYS A 131 1.11 -4.00 -19.63
N GLN A 132 -0.19 -3.94 -19.94
CA GLN A 132 -0.91 -2.67 -20.12
C GLN A 132 -0.91 -1.82 -18.86
N GLN A 133 -1.20 -2.41 -17.69
CA GLN A 133 -1.22 -1.69 -16.42
C GLN A 133 0.17 -1.20 -16.02
N VAL A 134 1.22 -1.97 -16.33
CA VAL A 134 2.61 -1.61 -16.09
C VAL A 134 3.04 -0.45 -16.99
N GLU A 135 2.68 -0.47 -18.27
CA GLU A 135 2.98 0.61 -19.21
C GLU A 135 2.38 1.94 -18.71
N LEU A 136 1.09 1.92 -18.32
CA LEU A 136 0.41 3.08 -17.73
C LEU A 136 1.08 3.56 -16.43
N ALA A 137 1.39 2.65 -15.51
CA ALA A 137 2.05 3.02 -14.25
C ALA A 137 3.46 3.61 -14.48
N MET A 138 4.20 3.09 -15.47
CA MET A 138 5.51 3.61 -15.84
C MET A 138 5.42 4.99 -16.51
N GLU A 139 4.39 5.24 -17.32
CA GLU A 139 4.10 6.55 -17.89
C GLU A 139 3.75 7.57 -16.80
N GLN A 140 2.79 7.26 -15.93
CA GLN A 140 2.41 8.09 -14.79
C GLN A 140 3.62 8.42 -13.92
N ARG A 141 4.51 7.45 -13.70
CA ARG A 141 5.76 7.66 -12.97
C ARG A 141 6.67 8.69 -13.64
N ARG A 142 6.79 8.65 -14.97
CA ARG A 142 7.62 9.61 -15.73
C ARG A 142 7.07 11.02 -15.60
N GLU A 143 5.76 11.19 -15.78
CA GLU A 143 5.11 12.50 -15.64
C GLU A 143 5.22 13.04 -14.20
N PHE A 144 4.98 12.18 -13.21
CA PHE A 144 5.10 12.54 -11.80
C PHE A 144 6.52 13.00 -11.42
N LEU A 145 7.55 12.38 -11.98
CA LEU A 145 8.94 12.79 -11.73
C LEU A 145 9.31 14.08 -12.47
N ARG A 146 8.76 14.33 -13.67
CA ARG A 146 8.96 15.61 -14.38
C ARG A 146 8.32 16.78 -13.65
N GLY A 147 7.11 16.62 -13.11
CA GLY A 147 6.41 17.69 -12.39
C GLY A 147 6.99 18.05 -11.01
N ARG A 148 8.03 17.35 -10.55
CA ARG A 148 8.75 17.65 -9.28
C ARG A 148 10.14 18.26 -9.49
N GLN A 149 10.56 18.41 -10.75
CA GLN A 149 11.78 19.13 -11.14
C GLN A 149 11.45 20.61 -11.38
#